data_AF-J9U9V4-F1
#
_entry.id   AF-J9U9V4-F1
#
_cell.length_a   1.000
_cell.length_b   1.000
_cell.length_c   1.000
_cell.angle_alpha   90.00
_cell.angle_beta   90.00
_cell.angle_gamma   90.00
#
_symmetry.space_group_name_H-M   'P 1'
#
loop_
_entity.id
_entity.type
_entity.pdbx_description
1 polymer ?
#
loop_
_entity_poly.entity_id
_entity_poly.type
_entity_poly.pdbx_seq_one_letter_code
_entity_poly.pdbx_strand_id
1 'polypeptide(L)'
;MKLEDLRNELENKIKDLILKVLKDFNMSNYKIDIYIYSDECEIIIREGKRYIACIKYIENNSPSLDIYIYKDVNDYIFTDIVNIGSFNGIQKDFYSVEWFIQRLDCEPIKIIKELYFYRKQIETELKNILE
;
A
#
# COMPACT_ATOMS: atom_id res chain seq x y z
N MET A 1 2.79 -28.87 -10.84
CA MET A 1 3.50 -27.65 -10.43
C MET A 1 3.78 -27.74 -8.94
N LYS A 2 4.96 -27.36 -8.44
CA LYS A 2 5.18 -27.33 -6.98
C LYS A 2 4.45 -26.12 -6.40
N LEU A 3 3.99 -26.22 -5.14
CA LEU A 3 3.30 -25.11 -4.44
C LEU A 3 4.13 -23.82 -4.43
N GLU A 4 5.45 -23.95 -4.34
CA GLU A 4 6.39 -22.83 -4.38
C GLU A 4 6.44 -22.14 -5.75
N ASP A 5 6.36 -22.91 -6.85
CA ASP A 5 6.32 -22.35 -8.20
C ASP A 5 5.05 -21.53 -8.42
N LEU A 6 3.90 -22.03 -7.94
CA LEU A 6 2.62 -21.31 -8.00
C LEU A 6 2.67 -20.01 -7.21
N ARG A 7 3.20 -20.05 -5.98
CA ARG A 7 3.35 -18.86 -5.14
C ARG A 7 4.21 -17.81 -5.83
N ASN A 8 5.35 -18.21 -6.39
CA ASN A 8 6.25 -17.29 -7.10
C ASN A 8 5.57 -16.68 -8.35
N GLU A 9 4.75 -17.45 -9.07
CA GLU A 9 3.97 -16.94 -10.20
C GLU A 9 2.97 -15.85 -9.76
N LEU A 10 2.23 -16.10 -8.67
CA LEU A 10 1.26 -15.14 -8.12
C LEU A 10 1.95 -13.87 -7.63
N GLU A 11 3.04 -13.99 -6.87
CA GLU A 11 3.81 -12.83 -6.40
C GLU A 11 4.31 -11.96 -7.57
N ASN A 12 4.76 -12.58 -8.67
CA ASN A 12 5.17 -11.82 -9.87
C ASN A 12 3.99 -11.10 -10.54
N LYS A 13 2.84 -11.75 -10.72
CA LYS A 13 1.64 -11.11 -11.30
C LYS A 13 1.16 -9.91 -10.48
N ILE A 14 1.15 -10.06 -9.15
CA ILE A 14 0.76 -9.00 -8.22
C ILE A 14 1.76 -7.84 -8.27
N LYS A 15 3.06 -8.15 -8.31
CA LYS A 15 4.11 -7.14 -8.43
C LYS A 15 3.98 -6.33 -9.73
N ASP A 16 3.74 -7.02 -10.84
CA ASP A 16 3.55 -6.38 -12.15
C ASP A 16 2.30 -5.50 -12.18
N LEU A 17 1.20 -5.92 -11.51
CA LEU A 17 0.01 -5.08 -11.35
C LEU A 17 0.34 -3.76 -10.64
N ILE A 18 1.04 -3.83 -9.51
CA ILE A 18 1.41 -2.62 -8.75
C ILE A 18 2.38 -1.73 -9.53
N LEU A 19 3.35 -2.32 -10.24
CA LEU A 19 4.27 -1.55 -11.09
C LEU A 19 3.58 -0.90 -12.29
N LYS A 20 2.51 -1.50 -12.84
CA LYS A 20 1.70 -0.87 -13.89
C LYS A 20 0.95 0.36 -13.37
N VAL A 21 0.42 0.30 -12.14
CA VAL A 21 -0.21 1.47 -11.48
C VAL A 21 0.84 2.55 -11.21
N LEU A 22 2.04 2.16 -10.78
CA LEU A 22 3.12 3.07 -10.40
C LEU A 22 4.13 3.35 -11.54
N LYS A 23 3.72 3.16 -12.80
CA LYS A 23 4.62 3.25 -13.97
C LYS A 23 5.31 4.62 -14.13
N ASP A 24 4.68 5.68 -13.62
CA ASP A 24 5.15 7.06 -13.76
C ASP A 24 6.07 7.48 -12.58
N PHE A 25 6.35 6.57 -11.64
CA PHE A 25 7.21 6.79 -10.49
C PHE A 25 8.58 6.13 -10.67
N ASN A 26 9.63 6.74 -10.10
CA ASN A 26 10.95 6.13 -10.07
C ASN A 26 11.01 5.07 -8.96
N MET A 27 10.74 3.81 -9.31
CA MET A 27 10.69 2.69 -8.37
C MET A 27 12.08 2.10 -8.01
N SER A 28 13.19 2.72 -8.44
CA SER A 28 14.55 2.15 -8.25
C SER A 28 14.98 2.00 -6.79
N ASN A 29 14.50 2.87 -5.90
CA ASN A 29 14.77 2.81 -4.45
C ASN A 29 13.65 2.10 -3.65
N TYR A 30 12.62 1.61 -4.35
CA TYR A 30 11.45 1.02 -3.72
C TYR A 30 11.48 -0.50 -3.82
N LYS A 31 10.99 -1.15 -2.77
CA LYS A 31 10.75 -2.58 -2.74
C LYS A 31 9.27 -2.85 -2.52
N ILE A 32 8.75 -3.83 -3.25
CA ILE A 32 7.40 -4.37 -3.09
C ILE A 32 7.56 -5.77 -2.52
N ASP A 33 7.08 -5.99 -1.30
CA ASP A 33 6.99 -7.30 -0.66
C ASP A 33 5.54 -7.77 -0.67
N ILE A 34 5.33 -9.06 -0.95
CA ILE A 34 4.00 -9.63 -1.13
C ILE A 34 3.89 -10.84 -0.19
N TYR A 35 2.78 -10.90 0.54
CA TYR A 35 2.47 -11.98 1.45
C TYR A 35 1.07 -12.50 1.10
N ILE A 36 1.01 -13.76 0.69
CA ILE A 36 -0.23 -14.43 0.30
C ILE A 36 -0.57 -15.44 1.40
N TYR A 37 -1.77 -15.30 1.94
CA TYR A 37 -2.35 -16.16 2.97
C TYR A 37 -3.59 -16.86 2.40
N SER A 38 -4.31 -17.62 3.22
CA SER A 38 -5.48 -18.39 2.77
C SER A 38 -6.64 -17.54 2.25
N ASP A 39 -6.80 -16.36 2.81
CA ASP A 39 -7.99 -15.48 2.67
C ASP A 39 -7.59 -14.00 2.57
N GLU A 40 -6.30 -13.72 2.50
CA GLU A 40 -5.78 -12.36 2.42
C GLU A 40 -4.48 -12.29 1.62
N CYS A 41 -4.27 -11.14 0.99
CA CYS A 41 -3.03 -10.78 0.33
C CYS A 41 -2.58 -9.40 0.84
N GLU A 42 -1.37 -9.33 1.38
CA GLU A 42 -0.76 -8.07 1.83
C GLU A 42 0.37 -7.68 0.89
N ILE A 43 0.34 -6.43 0.42
CA ILE A 43 1.36 -5.86 -0.44
C ILE A 43 1.97 -4.65 0.26
N ILE A 44 3.26 -4.72 0.54
CA ILE A 44 3.98 -3.70 1.30
C ILE A 44 4.94 -2.98 0.37
N ILE A 45 4.86 -1.66 0.34
CA ILE A 45 5.80 -0.80 -0.40
C ILE A 45 6.76 -0.15 0.60
N ARG A 46 8.06 -0.30 0.35
CA ARG A 46 9.14 0.23 1.19
C ARG A 46 10.11 1.07 0.39
N GLU A 47 10.66 2.12 1.01
CA GLU A 47 11.78 2.91 0.50
C GLU A 47 13.02 2.59 1.36
N GLY A 48 13.96 1.81 0.84
CA GLY A 48 15.05 1.27 1.66
C GLY A 48 14.53 0.42 2.83
N LYS A 49 14.70 0.90 4.07
CA LYS A 49 14.17 0.24 5.29
C LYS A 49 12.81 0.79 5.75
N ARG A 50 12.34 1.88 5.15
CA ARG A 50 11.15 2.62 5.56
C ARG A 50 9.89 1.99 4.96
N TYR A 51 8.85 1.79 5.76
CA TYR A 51 7.54 1.36 5.28
C TYR A 51 6.74 2.58 4.79
N ILE A 52 6.17 2.48 3.59
CA ILE A 52 5.44 3.59 2.95
C ILE A 52 3.94 3.30 2.97
N ALA A 53 3.55 2.19 2.33
CA ALA A 53 2.16 1.81 2.17
C ALA A 53 1.96 0.32 2.41
N CYS A 54 0.77 -0.05 2.90
CA CYS A 54 0.25 -1.42 2.88
C CYS A 54 -1.04 -1.43 2.08
N ILE A 55 -1.15 -2.36 1.13
CA ILE A 55 -2.38 -2.69 0.42
C ILE A 55 -2.81 -4.05 0.93
N LYS A 56 -3.98 -4.12 1.56
CA LYS A 56 -4.53 -5.36 2.12
C LYS A 56 -5.77 -5.73 1.34
N TYR A 57 -5.70 -6.85 0.62
CA TYR A 57 -6.83 -7.47 -0.04
C TYR A 57 -7.33 -8.62 0.82
N ILE A 58 -8.64 -8.68 1.07
CA ILE A 58 -9.26 -9.75 1.86
C ILE A 58 -10.30 -10.44 0.98
N GLU A 59 -10.11 -11.74 0.76
CA GLU A 59 -10.98 -12.59 -0.04
C GLU A 59 -11.93 -13.34 0.89
N ASN A 60 -13.05 -12.70 1.20
CA ASN A 60 -14.15 -13.31 1.94
C ASN A 60 -15.47 -13.16 1.15
N ASN A 61 -16.62 -13.42 1.78
CA ASN A 61 -17.94 -13.28 1.13
C ASN A 61 -18.22 -11.89 0.51
N SER A 62 -17.44 -10.87 0.89
CA SER A 62 -17.43 -9.55 0.30
C SER A 62 -15.97 -9.08 0.16
N PRO A 63 -15.31 -9.38 -0.96
CA PRO A 63 -13.94 -8.95 -1.20
C PRO A 63 -13.77 -7.46 -0.95
N SER A 64 -12.64 -7.09 -0.35
CA SER A 64 -12.34 -5.70 -0.03
C SER A 64 -10.86 -5.41 -0.16
N LEU A 65 -10.55 -4.14 -0.46
CA LEU A 65 -9.19 -3.64 -0.57
C LEU A 65 -9.02 -2.37 0.27
N ASP A 66 -8.16 -2.48 1.29
CA ASP A 66 -7.77 -1.38 2.14
C ASP A 66 -6.35 -0.91 1.80
N ILE A 67 -6.13 0.41 1.82
CA ILE A 67 -4.81 1.02 1.61
C ILE A 67 -4.46 1.86 2.84
N TYR A 68 -3.34 1.51 3.47
CA TYR A 68 -2.84 2.13 4.68
C TYR A 68 -1.56 2.90 4.42
N ILE A 69 -1.38 4.01 5.14
CA ILE A 69 -0.14 4.79 5.18
C ILE A 69 0.60 4.42 6.46
N TYR A 70 1.87 4.01 6.35
CA TYR A 70 2.67 3.71 7.53
C TYR A 70 3.12 4.97 8.25
N LYS A 71 3.25 4.86 9.58
CA LYS A 71 3.69 5.95 10.45
C LYS A 71 5.09 6.47 10.11
N ASP A 72 5.98 5.67 9.54
CA ASP A 72 7.33 6.15 9.18
C ASP A 72 7.30 7.24 8.09
N VAL A 73 6.20 7.35 7.34
CA VAL A 73 5.94 8.46 6.43
C VAL A 73 5.65 9.75 7.23
N ASN A 74 5.05 9.64 8.42
CA ASN A 74 4.75 10.75 9.32
C ASN A 74 6.00 11.41 9.91
N ASP A 75 7.07 10.68 10.18
CA ASP A 75 8.31 11.28 10.72
C ASP A 75 8.96 12.28 9.74
N TYR A 76 8.63 12.20 8.44
CA TYR A 76 9.00 13.20 7.41
C TYR A 76 8.01 14.39 7.35
N ILE A 77 6.79 14.22 7.86
CA ILE A 77 5.68 15.17 7.77
C ILE A 77 5.57 16.03 9.04
N PHE A 78 5.88 15.47 10.22
CA PHE A 78 5.71 16.13 11.51
C PHE A 78 6.92 16.96 11.97
N THR A 79 8.06 16.91 11.28
CA THR A 79 9.15 17.87 11.53
C THR A 79 8.82 19.29 11.03
N ASP A 80 7.95 19.43 10.03
CA ASP A 80 7.52 20.74 9.50
C ASP A 80 6.18 21.24 10.07
N ILE A 81 5.36 20.36 10.66
CA ILE A 81 4.10 20.73 11.32
C ILE A 81 4.34 20.85 12.83
N VAL A 82 5.02 21.92 13.23
CA VAL A 82 5.01 22.38 14.62
C VAL A 82 3.56 22.66 15.02
N ASN A 83 3.10 22.06 16.13
CA ASN A 83 1.84 22.37 16.81
C ASN A 83 0.52 22.08 16.04
N ILE A 84 0.12 20.80 15.97
CA ILE A 84 -1.30 20.47 16.11
C ILE A 84 -1.42 19.57 17.33
N GLY A 85 -2.13 20.11 18.33
CA GLY A 85 -2.11 19.69 19.72
C GLY A 85 -2.30 18.20 19.95
N SER A 86 -1.82 17.79 21.12
CA SER A 86 -1.98 16.49 21.75
C SER A 86 -3.43 16.00 21.65
N PHE A 87 -3.76 15.25 20.59
CA PHE A 87 -5.00 14.49 20.52
C PHE A 87 -4.84 13.30 21.46
N ASN A 88 -5.21 13.53 22.72
CA ASN A 88 -5.34 12.51 23.73
C ASN A 88 -6.50 11.58 23.34
N GLY A 89 -6.13 10.39 22.86
CA GLY A 89 -7.03 9.25 22.67
C GLY A 89 -7.57 9.11 21.25
N ILE A 90 -7.64 7.83 20.81
CA ILE A 90 -8.25 7.30 19.58
C ILE A 90 -7.24 7.05 18.43
N GLN A 91 -7.00 5.76 18.16
CA GLN A 91 -6.29 5.12 17.03
C GLN A 91 -4.90 5.67 16.65
N LYS A 92 -3.85 4.94 17.08
CA LYS A 92 -2.44 5.36 16.97
C LYS A 92 -1.74 5.06 15.66
N ASP A 93 -2.31 4.26 14.75
CA ASP A 93 -1.47 3.58 13.74
C ASP A 93 -1.83 3.90 12.28
N PHE A 94 -3.01 4.45 12.01
CA PHE A 94 -3.44 4.74 10.64
C PHE A 94 -4.28 6.02 10.58
N TYR A 95 -4.03 6.85 9.57
CA TYR A 95 -4.81 8.04 9.27
C TYR A 95 -5.59 7.85 7.97
N SER A 96 -6.72 8.55 7.80
CA SER A 96 -7.45 8.49 6.53
C SER A 96 -6.59 9.03 5.38
N VAL A 97 -6.45 8.23 4.33
CA VAL A 97 -5.67 8.57 3.12
C VAL A 97 -6.08 9.94 2.57
N GLU A 98 -7.38 10.24 2.60
CA GLU A 98 -7.98 11.49 2.13
C GLU A 98 -7.40 12.74 2.83
N TRP A 99 -7.07 12.68 4.12
CA TRP A 99 -6.49 13.82 4.85
C TRP A 99 -5.06 14.12 4.40
N PHE A 100 -4.27 13.07 4.14
CA PHE A 100 -2.86 13.15 3.72
C PHE A 100 -2.72 13.61 2.27
N ILE A 101 -3.59 13.10 1.40
CA ILE A 101 -3.61 13.42 -0.02
C ILE A 101 -3.74 14.94 -0.25
N GLN A 102 -4.52 15.64 0.57
CA GLN A 102 -4.80 17.06 0.38
C GLN A 102 -3.68 17.99 0.90
N ARG A 103 -2.82 17.52 1.81
CA ARG A 103 -1.91 18.39 2.58
C ARG A 103 -0.43 18.22 2.25
N LEU A 104 -0.06 17.18 1.52
CA LEU A 104 1.34 16.77 1.35
C LEU A 104 1.68 16.48 -0.10
N ASP A 105 2.86 16.90 -0.52
CA ASP A 105 3.36 16.77 -1.88
C ASP A 105 4.73 16.06 -1.98
N CYS A 106 5.06 15.21 -1.00
CA CYS A 106 6.24 14.34 -1.10
C CYS A 106 5.97 13.09 -1.95
N GLU A 107 7.03 12.50 -2.50
CA GLU A 107 6.95 11.34 -3.39
C GLU A 107 6.23 10.12 -2.76
N PRO A 108 6.48 9.74 -1.48
CA PRO A 108 5.71 8.67 -0.82
C PRO A 108 4.20 8.90 -0.84
N ILE A 109 3.76 10.13 -0.61
CA ILE A 109 2.33 10.47 -0.61
C ILE A 109 1.77 10.47 -2.04
N LYS A 110 2.55 10.86 -3.06
CA LYS A 110 2.16 10.73 -4.47
C LYS A 110 1.98 9.27 -4.88
N ILE A 111 2.84 8.36 -4.43
CA ILE A 111 2.68 6.91 -4.64
C ILE A 111 1.37 6.42 -4.01
N ILE A 112 1.10 6.80 -2.75
CA ILE A 112 -0.14 6.41 -2.06
C ILE A 112 -1.38 6.98 -2.76
N LYS A 113 -1.33 8.22 -3.25
CA LYS A 113 -2.41 8.84 -4.04
C LYS A 113 -2.75 8.01 -5.26
N GLU A 114 -1.73 7.59 -6.00
CA GLU A 114 -1.90 6.82 -7.23
C GLU A 114 -2.57 5.47 -6.94
N LEU A 115 -2.08 4.74 -5.94
CA LEU A 115 -2.65 3.47 -5.50
C LEU A 115 -4.11 3.63 -5.06
N TYR A 116 -4.40 4.68 -4.30
CA TYR A 116 -5.75 4.97 -3.85
C TYR A 116 -6.69 5.34 -5.01
N PHE A 117 -6.21 6.11 -5.98
CA PHE A 117 -6.98 6.46 -7.17
C PHE A 117 -7.36 5.21 -7.99
N TYR A 118 -6.41 4.28 -8.15
CA TYR A 118 -6.60 3.04 -8.89
C TYR A 118 -7.17 1.86 -8.07
N ARG A 119 -7.53 2.06 -6.79
CA ARG A 119 -7.89 0.98 -5.85
C ARG A 119 -8.94 -0.02 -6.35
N LYS A 120 -9.98 0.44 -7.07
CA LYS A 120 -11.03 -0.45 -7.63
C LYS A 120 -10.51 -1.36 -8.74
N GLN A 121 -9.61 -0.83 -9.57
CA GLN A 121 -8.95 -1.63 -10.61
C GLN A 121 -8.00 -2.64 -9.96
N ILE A 122 -7.21 -2.22 -8.97
CA ILE A 122 -6.33 -3.10 -8.21
C ILE A 122 -7.13 -4.24 -7.58
N GLU A 123 -8.24 -3.93 -6.90
CA GLU A 123 -9.12 -4.92 -6.28
C GLU A 123 -9.64 -5.96 -7.30
N THR A 124 -10.11 -5.50 -8.45
CA THR A 124 -10.61 -6.37 -9.52
C THR A 124 -9.52 -7.28 -10.09
N GLU A 125 -8.34 -6.72 -10.36
CA GLU A 125 -7.21 -7.47 -10.92
C GLU A 125 -6.60 -8.44 -9.90
N LEU A 126 -6.51 -8.05 -8.61
CA LEU A 126 -6.06 -8.94 -7.55
C LEU A 126 -6.98 -10.14 -7.38
N LYS A 127 -8.30 -9.91 -7.40
CA LYS A 127 -9.28 -10.98 -7.41
C LYS A 127 -9.02 -11.98 -8.55
N ASN A 128 -8.86 -11.48 -9.78
CA ASN A 128 -8.60 -12.32 -10.95
C ASN A 128 -7.27 -13.08 -10.91
N ILE A 129 -6.27 -12.56 -10.18
CA ILE A 129 -4.97 -13.23 -10.02
C ILE A 129 -5.05 -14.35 -8.98
N LEU A 130 -5.86 -14.17 -7.93
CA LEU A 130 -5.95 -15.07 -6.78
C LEU A 130 -6.99 -16.19 -6.96
N GLU A 131 -8.00 -16.01 -7.84
CA GLU A 131 -8.95 -17.05 -8.30
C GLU A 131 -8.35 -18.03 -9.33
#